data_AF-A0A6C0KQD2-F1
#
_entry.id   AF-A0A6C0KQD2-F1
#
_cell.length_a   1.000
_cell.length_b   1.000
_cell.length_c   1.000
_cell.angle_alpha   90.00
_cell.angle_beta   90.00
_cell.angle_gamma   90.00
#
_symmetry.space_group_name_H-M   'P 1'
#
loop_
_entity.id
_entity.type
_entity.pdbx_description
1 polymer ?
#
loop_
_entity_poly.entity_id
_entity_poly.type
_entity_poly.pdbx_seq_one_letter_code
_entity_poly.pdbx_strand_id
1 'polypeptide(L)'
;MNIHSFSDEPTSLRQQITYERSYERNIPSQPLQPYLDARPVQTKFSIFPIIDPRMQIQTPLIQQATYSPETVFNPGNDFGPWSGYSSNVNKESELKNQIYANTYCSQASYIPSSNSSLYKINWQNQYRPEQPFPDLFKTEQFCPVNPNLNPNVVGFALFNNSTRSQTKDLTK
;
A
#
# COMPACT_ATOMS: atom_id res chain seq x y z
N MET A 1 -5.32 -17.42 -21.26
CA MET A 1 -4.03 -17.31 -20.55
C MET A 1 -4.28 -16.39 -19.36
N ASN A 2 -4.00 -16.81 -18.13
CA ASN A 2 -4.17 -15.93 -16.98
C ASN A 2 -2.99 -14.96 -16.95
N ILE A 3 -3.23 -13.68 -17.22
CA ILE A 3 -2.15 -12.69 -17.24
C ILE A 3 -1.52 -12.50 -15.85
N HIS A 4 -2.12 -12.95 -14.75
CA HIS A 4 -1.56 -12.76 -13.40
C HIS A 4 -0.65 -13.90 -12.92
N SER A 5 -0.58 -15.03 -13.64
CA SER A 5 0.31 -16.13 -13.24
C SER A 5 1.76 -15.86 -13.62
N PHE A 6 2.69 -16.53 -12.93
CA PHE A 6 4.07 -16.62 -13.38
C PHE A 6 4.10 -17.29 -14.77
N SER A 7 4.98 -16.80 -15.65
CA SER A 7 5.10 -17.24 -17.04
C SER A 7 6.58 -17.41 -17.37
N ASP A 8 7.00 -18.65 -17.63
CA ASP A 8 8.35 -18.99 -18.10
C ASP A 8 8.35 -19.21 -19.62
N GLU A 9 7.79 -18.24 -20.34
CA GLU A 9 7.50 -18.33 -21.78
C GLU A 9 8.56 -17.60 -22.61
N PRO A 10 8.61 -17.74 -23.94
CA PRO A 10 9.55 -16.99 -24.77
C PRO A 10 9.40 -15.47 -24.60
N THR A 11 10.46 -14.73 -24.92
CA THR A 11 10.57 -13.28 -24.71
C THR A 11 9.42 -12.49 -25.33
N SER A 12 8.96 -12.88 -26.52
CA SER A 12 7.82 -12.25 -27.20
C SER A 12 6.53 -12.33 -26.38
N LEU A 13 6.23 -13.49 -25.79
CA LEU A 13 5.03 -13.69 -24.99
C LEU A 13 5.14 -12.96 -23.63
N ARG A 14 6.32 -12.96 -23.00
CA ARG A 14 6.56 -12.16 -21.79
C ARG A 14 6.33 -10.68 -22.02
N GLN A 15 6.78 -10.17 -23.16
CA GLN A 15 6.59 -8.78 -23.55
C GLN A 15 5.10 -8.47 -23.74
N GLN A 16 4.35 -9.35 -24.42
CA GLN A 16 2.90 -9.23 -24.56
C GLN A 16 2.18 -9.22 -23.21
N ILE A 17 2.46 -10.18 -22.33
CA ILE A 17 1.85 -10.26 -20.98
C ILE A 17 2.16 -8.99 -20.17
N THR A 18 3.38 -8.46 -20.29
CA THR A 18 3.77 -7.23 -19.62
C THR A 18 2.97 -6.03 -20.14
N TYR A 19 2.72 -5.95 -21.44
CA TYR A 19 1.86 -4.91 -22.02
C TYR A 19 0.42 -5.03 -21.55
N GLU A 20 -0.16 -6.23 -21.56
CA GLU A 20 -1.53 -6.46 -21.09
C GLU A 20 -1.70 -6.09 -19.62
N ARG A 21 -0.77 -6.51 -18.74
CA ARG A 21 -0.74 -6.11 -17.32
C ARG A 21 -0.61 -4.60 -17.13
N SER A 22 0.21 -3.94 -17.97
CA SER A 22 0.42 -2.49 -17.88
C SER A 22 -0.83 -1.74 -18.34
N TYR A 23 -1.52 -2.27 -19.35
CA TYR A 23 -2.79 -1.73 -19.82
C TYR A 23 -3.91 -1.87 -18.79
N GLU A 24 -4.05 -3.05 -18.18
CA GLU A 24 -5.06 -3.30 -17.13
C GLU A 24 -4.92 -2.35 -15.95
N ARG A 25 -3.68 -2.02 -15.54
CA ARG A 25 -3.43 -1.05 -14.47
C ARG A 25 -3.91 0.36 -14.80
N ASN A 26 -4.15 0.71 -16.06
CA ASN A 26 -4.69 2.01 -16.45
C ASN A 26 -6.23 2.05 -16.42
N ILE A 27 -6.88 0.93 -16.09
CA ILE A 27 -8.32 0.82 -16.03
C ILE A 27 -8.76 0.76 -14.56
N PRO A 28 -9.71 1.61 -14.13
CA PRO A 28 -10.30 1.50 -12.81
C PRO A 28 -10.96 0.13 -12.59
N SER A 29 -10.92 -0.39 -11.37
CA SER A 29 -11.51 -1.71 -11.08
C SER A 29 -13.05 -1.73 -11.23
N GLN A 30 -13.70 -0.57 -11.20
CA GLN A 30 -15.13 -0.39 -11.41
C GLN A 30 -15.41 0.88 -12.22
N PRO A 31 -16.50 0.94 -13.00
CA PRO A 31 -16.88 2.15 -13.72
C PRO A 31 -17.12 3.31 -12.75
N LEU A 32 -16.39 4.40 -12.94
CA LEU A 32 -16.49 5.61 -12.13
C LEU A 32 -17.63 6.51 -12.63
N GLN A 33 -18.20 7.32 -11.73
CA GLN A 33 -19.22 8.29 -12.12
C GLN A 33 -18.65 9.30 -13.13
N PRO A 34 -19.34 9.57 -14.25
CA PRO A 34 -18.86 10.53 -15.23
C PRO A 34 -18.98 11.96 -14.70
N TYR A 35 -17.99 12.79 -15.04
CA TYR A 35 -18.09 14.23 -14.85
C TYR A 35 -18.96 14.83 -15.94
N LEU A 36 -20.05 15.48 -15.54
CA LEU A 36 -20.94 16.17 -16.46
C LEU A 36 -20.50 17.63 -16.57
N ASP A 37 -20.19 18.07 -17.78
CA ASP A 37 -19.94 19.47 -18.09
C ASP A 37 -21.04 19.98 -19.04
N ALA A 38 -21.75 21.01 -18.62
CA ALA A 38 -22.82 21.60 -19.39
C ALA A 38 -22.23 22.62 -20.38
N ARG A 39 -22.30 22.32 -21.68
CA ARG A 39 -21.77 23.24 -22.69
C ARG A 39 -22.54 24.57 -22.66
N PRO A 40 -21.84 25.71 -22.76
CA PRO A 40 -22.48 27.01 -22.83
C PRO A 40 -23.24 27.14 -24.15
N VAL A 41 -24.34 27.88 -24.11
CA VAL A 41 -25.17 28.21 -25.29
C VAL A 41 -25.09 29.70 -25.57
N GLN A 42 -25.23 30.09 -26.83
CA GLN A 42 -25.14 31.49 -27.23
C GLN A 42 -26.32 32.30 -26.68
N THR A 43 -26.02 33.35 -25.93
CA THR A 43 -27.03 34.27 -25.34
C THR A 43 -27.08 35.63 -26.02
N LYS A 44 -26.25 35.88 -27.05
CA LYS A 44 -26.03 37.20 -27.67
C LYS A 44 -27.31 37.92 -28.09
N PHE A 45 -28.34 37.19 -28.52
CA PHE A 45 -29.60 37.76 -29.02
C PHE A 45 -30.80 37.38 -28.13
N SER A 46 -30.54 36.82 -26.95
CA SER A 46 -31.59 36.41 -26.01
C SER A 46 -31.89 37.55 -25.04
N ILE A 47 -33.06 38.17 -25.18
CA ILE A 47 -33.60 39.12 -24.21
C ILE A 47 -34.54 38.33 -23.30
N PHE A 48 -34.26 38.30 -21.98
CA PHE A 48 -35.01 37.52 -20.99
C PHE A 48 -35.29 36.07 -21.45
N PRO A 49 -34.25 35.20 -21.56
CA PRO A 49 -34.46 33.83 -21.98
C PRO A 49 -35.35 33.07 -20.98
N ILE A 50 -36.60 32.80 -21.39
CA ILE A 50 -37.55 31.98 -20.62
C ILE A 50 -37.37 30.49 -20.95
N ILE A 51 -36.74 30.17 -22.09
CA ILE A 51 -36.58 28.81 -22.61
C ILE A 51 -35.09 28.48 -22.71
N ASP A 52 -34.68 27.30 -22.25
CA ASP A 52 -33.33 26.77 -22.46
C ASP A 52 -33.19 26.33 -23.94
N PRO A 53 -32.29 26.95 -24.73
CA PRO A 53 -32.09 26.56 -26.14
C PRO A 53 -31.32 25.24 -26.30
N ARG A 54 -30.92 24.57 -25.22
CA ARG A 54 -30.22 23.28 -25.28
C ARG A 54 -31.11 22.19 -25.86
N MET A 55 -30.49 21.29 -26.62
CA MET A 55 -31.15 20.11 -27.15
C MET A 55 -31.60 19.19 -26.00
N GLN A 56 -32.80 18.63 -26.12
CA GLN A 56 -33.32 17.68 -25.15
C GLN A 56 -32.49 16.39 -25.16
N ILE A 57 -32.21 15.88 -23.97
CA ILE A 57 -31.42 14.68 -23.76
C ILE A 57 -32.29 13.45 -24.03
N GLN A 58 -31.87 12.58 -24.95
CA GLN A 58 -32.58 11.33 -25.26
C GLN A 58 -32.10 10.14 -24.44
N THR A 59 -30.87 10.19 -23.93
CA THR A 59 -30.26 9.08 -23.18
C THR A 59 -30.33 9.33 -21.67
N PRO A 60 -30.87 8.40 -20.87
CA PRO A 60 -30.90 8.54 -19.43
C PRO A 60 -29.47 8.53 -18.86
N LEU A 61 -29.27 9.29 -17.78
CA LEU A 61 -28.00 9.30 -17.05
C LEU A 61 -27.82 7.98 -16.29
N ILE A 62 -26.70 7.31 -16.51
CA ILE A 62 -26.33 6.12 -15.74
C ILE A 62 -25.70 6.56 -14.42
N GLN A 63 -26.38 6.31 -13.31
CA GLN A 63 -25.88 6.63 -11.98
C GLN A 63 -25.00 5.49 -11.47
N GLN A 64 -23.71 5.79 -11.30
CA GLN A 64 -22.73 4.87 -10.71
C GLN A 64 -22.73 4.97 -9.18
N ALA A 65 -22.14 3.97 -8.52
CA ALA A 65 -21.94 3.99 -7.08
C ALA A 65 -20.99 5.11 -6.64
N THR A 66 -21.08 5.49 -5.37
CA THR A 66 -20.15 6.46 -4.78
C THR A 66 -18.74 5.87 -4.73
N TYR A 67 -17.75 6.64 -5.17
CA TYR A 67 -16.36 6.19 -5.18
C TYR A 67 -15.81 6.02 -3.76
N SER A 68 -15.17 4.88 -3.49
CA SER A 68 -14.40 4.65 -2.27
C SER A 68 -13.04 4.03 -2.61
N PRO A 69 -11.91 4.58 -2.13
CA PRO A 69 -10.59 3.98 -2.31
C PRO A 69 -10.45 2.59 -1.68
N GLU A 70 -11.31 2.25 -0.72
CA GLU A 70 -11.29 0.93 -0.06
C GLU A 70 -11.76 -0.20 -0.97
N THR A 71 -12.66 0.09 -1.92
CA THR A 71 -13.30 -0.90 -2.78
C THR A 71 -12.96 -0.75 -4.25
N VAL A 72 -12.61 0.47 -4.68
CA VAL A 72 -12.35 0.79 -6.08
C VAL A 72 -10.94 1.32 -6.26
N PHE A 73 -10.12 0.54 -6.95
CA PHE A 73 -8.82 1.00 -7.42
C PHE A 73 -9.03 1.97 -8.59
N ASN A 74 -8.47 3.17 -8.47
CA ASN A 74 -8.48 4.17 -9.52
C ASN A 74 -7.03 4.57 -9.85
N PRO A 75 -6.52 4.26 -11.05
CA PRO A 75 -5.18 4.66 -11.49
C PRO A 75 -5.08 6.12 -11.94
N GLY A 76 -6.17 6.89 -11.82
CA GLY A 76 -6.21 8.30 -12.16
C GLY A 76 -5.31 9.19 -11.29
N ASN A 77 -5.55 10.50 -11.38
CA ASN A 77 -4.74 11.51 -10.69
C ASN A 77 -5.03 11.60 -9.18
N ASP A 78 -4.18 12.36 -8.48
CA ASP A 78 -4.21 12.57 -7.02
C ASP A 78 -5.55 13.09 -6.46
N PHE A 79 -6.44 13.63 -7.29
CA PHE A 79 -7.70 14.24 -6.87
C PHE A 79 -8.88 13.26 -6.80
N GLY A 80 -8.80 12.13 -7.50
CA GLY A 80 -9.86 11.11 -7.55
C GLY A 80 -11.23 11.63 -8.06
N PRO A 81 -12.27 10.77 -8.04
CA PRO A 81 -13.65 11.15 -8.32
C PRO A 81 -14.27 12.05 -7.24
N TRP A 82 -14.95 13.11 -7.65
CA TRP A 82 -15.66 14.05 -6.76
C TRP A 82 -16.63 13.36 -5.82
N SER A 83 -17.34 12.32 -6.28
CA SER A 83 -18.33 11.61 -5.46
C SER A 83 -17.75 11.02 -4.18
N GLY A 84 -16.50 10.57 -4.20
CA GLY A 84 -15.82 10.06 -3.01
C GLY A 84 -15.49 11.16 -2.01
N TYR A 85 -15.01 12.31 -2.51
CA TYR A 85 -14.75 13.49 -1.68
C TYR A 85 -16.04 14.06 -1.07
N SER A 86 -17.08 14.27 -1.90
CA SER A 86 -18.34 14.88 -1.45
C SER A 86 -19.05 14.05 -0.40
N SER A 87 -18.89 12.73 -0.45
CA SER A 87 -19.51 11.81 0.52
C SER A 87 -18.72 11.70 1.83
N ASN A 88 -17.44 12.08 1.82
CA ASN A 88 -16.53 11.92 2.96
C ASN A 88 -15.86 13.24 3.38
N VAL A 89 -16.53 14.38 3.17
CA VAL A 89 -15.96 15.72 3.45
C VAL A 89 -15.43 15.83 4.89
N ASN A 90 -16.17 15.33 5.88
CA ASN A 90 -15.72 15.37 7.28
C ASN A 90 -14.43 14.59 7.48
N LYS A 91 -14.31 13.40 6.86
CA LYS A 91 -13.11 12.57 6.95
C LYS A 91 -11.93 13.25 6.27
N GLU A 92 -12.14 13.84 5.11
CA GLU A 92 -11.14 14.63 4.39
C GLU A 92 -10.68 15.84 5.20
N SER A 93 -11.59 16.54 5.87
CA SER A 93 -11.26 17.65 6.76
C SER A 93 -10.46 17.21 8.00
N GLU A 94 -10.75 16.04 8.57
CA GLU A 94 -9.92 15.43 9.62
C GLU A 94 -8.52 15.10 9.11
N LEU A 95 -8.42 14.42 7.96
CA LEU A 95 -7.15 13.99 7.36
C LEU A 95 -6.27 15.20 6.97
N LYS A 96 -6.88 16.27 6.46
CA LYS A 96 -6.22 17.55 6.15
C LYS A 96 -5.99 18.43 7.38
N ASN A 97 -6.34 17.94 8.58
CA ASN A 97 -6.17 18.65 9.83
C ASN A 97 -6.83 20.04 9.86
N GLN A 98 -7.96 20.20 9.17
CA GLN A 98 -8.67 21.48 9.04
C GLN A 98 -9.55 21.81 10.25
N ILE A 99 -9.95 20.78 11.00
CA ILE A 99 -10.87 20.89 12.14
C ILE A 99 -10.12 21.30 13.41
N TYR A 100 -8.82 21.00 13.49
CA TYR A 100 -8.00 21.24 14.68
C TYR A 100 -7.30 22.59 14.59
N ALA A 101 -7.25 23.31 15.70
CA ALA A 101 -6.48 24.55 15.79
C ALA A 101 -4.97 24.24 15.71
N ASN A 102 -4.24 25.03 14.93
CA ASN A 102 -2.78 24.92 14.82
C ASN A 102 -2.13 25.30 16.17
N THR A 103 -1.77 24.28 16.95
CA THR A 103 -1.18 24.43 18.29
C THR A 103 0.00 23.47 18.41
N TYR A 104 1.00 23.80 19.25
CA TYR A 104 2.18 22.95 19.47
C TYR A 104 1.88 21.83 20.46
N CYS A 105 0.89 20.98 20.16
CA CYS A 105 0.54 19.84 21.01
C CYS A 105 0.23 18.62 20.16
N SER A 106 0.37 17.42 20.72
CA SER A 106 0.19 16.15 19.99
C SER A 106 -1.23 15.98 19.41
N GLN A 107 -2.23 16.68 19.95
CA GLN A 107 -3.60 16.71 19.44
C GLN A 107 -3.78 17.56 18.16
N ALA A 108 -2.76 18.34 17.76
CA ALA A 108 -2.83 19.19 16.59
C ALA A 108 -2.43 18.49 15.28
N SER A 109 -2.15 17.19 15.32
CA SER A 109 -1.81 16.39 14.13
C SER A 109 -2.70 15.16 14.08
N TYR A 110 -3.17 14.81 12.88
CA TYR A 110 -3.90 13.57 12.68
C TYR A 110 -2.97 12.36 12.83
N ILE A 111 -3.20 11.54 13.85
CA ILE A 111 -2.48 10.28 14.07
C ILE A 111 -3.45 9.13 13.80
N PRO A 112 -3.16 8.23 12.83
CA PRO A 112 -4.04 7.11 12.55
C PRO A 112 -4.07 6.12 13.73
N SER A 113 -5.19 5.42 13.89
CA SER A 113 -5.33 4.37 14.90
C SER A 113 -4.26 3.29 14.73
N SER A 114 -3.77 2.71 15.84
CA SER A 114 -2.86 1.56 15.81
C SER A 114 -3.46 0.31 15.14
N ASN A 115 -4.77 0.28 14.94
CA ASN A 115 -5.48 -0.75 14.18
C ASN A 115 -5.60 -0.44 12.67
N SER A 116 -5.11 0.73 12.22
CA SER A 116 -5.12 1.13 10.82
C SER A 116 -4.31 0.19 9.94
N SER A 117 -4.70 0.09 8.66
CA SER A 117 -3.94 -0.63 7.63
C SER A 117 -2.51 -0.09 7.44
N LEU A 118 -2.25 1.16 7.84
CA LEU A 118 -0.90 1.75 7.82
C LEU A 118 0.06 1.06 8.81
N TYR A 119 -0.46 0.55 9.93
CA TYR A 119 0.35 -0.13 10.96
C TYR A 119 0.13 -1.64 10.98
N LYS A 120 -1.08 -2.10 10.65
CA LYS A 120 -1.43 -3.52 10.60
C LYS A 120 -1.54 -3.98 9.15
N ILE A 121 -0.46 -4.58 8.67
CA ILE A 121 -0.41 -5.20 7.35
C ILE A 121 -1.08 -6.58 7.46
N ASN A 122 -2.27 -6.73 6.88
CA ASN A 122 -3.04 -7.98 6.88
C ASN A 122 -2.79 -8.84 5.63
N TRP A 123 -1.80 -8.49 4.80
CA TRP A 123 -1.47 -9.30 3.62
C TRP A 123 -0.85 -10.64 4.05
N GLN A 124 -1.45 -11.72 3.56
CA GLN A 124 -0.91 -13.07 3.68
C GLN A 124 -0.55 -13.55 2.28
N ASN A 125 0.71 -13.93 2.08
CA ASN A 125 1.11 -14.58 0.85
C ASN A 125 0.50 -16.00 0.81
N GLN A 126 -0.62 -16.18 0.11
CA GLN A 126 -1.23 -17.50 -0.06
C GLN A 126 -0.44 -18.38 -1.03
N TYR A 127 0.38 -17.77 -1.88
CA TYR A 127 1.30 -18.47 -2.75
C TYR A 127 2.60 -18.73 -1.98
N ARG A 128 2.88 -20.00 -1.69
CA ARG A 128 4.20 -20.43 -1.22
C ARG A 128 4.99 -20.88 -2.44
N PRO A 129 5.73 -20.00 -3.13
CA PRO A 129 6.63 -20.46 -4.17
C PRO A 129 7.61 -21.45 -3.57
N GLU A 130 7.86 -22.57 -4.25
CA GLU A 130 8.96 -23.44 -3.88
C GLU A 130 10.25 -22.64 -4.08
N GLN A 131 10.96 -22.38 -2.97
CA GLN A 131 12.22 -21.65 -3.00
C GLN A 131 13.28 -22.55 -3.65
N PRO A 132 13.79 -22.20 -4.86
CA PRO A 132 14.77 -23.05 -5.54
C PRO A 132 16.09 -23.19 -4.77
N PHE A 133 16.39 -22.26 -3.84
CA PHE A 133 17.59 -22.28 -3.02
C PHE A 133 17.26 -22.25 -1.51
N PRO A 134 16.95 -23.39 -0.89
CA PRO A 134 16.51 -23.44 0.50
C PRO A 134 17.58 -22.99 1.50
N ASP A 135 18.87 -23.18 1.19
CA ASP A 135 19.98 -22.87 2.09
C ASP A 135 20.25 -21.36 2.23
N LEU A 136 19.82 -20.54 1.25
CA LEU A 136 20.00 -19.07 1.27
C LEU A 136 19.30 -18.40 2.46
N PHE A 137 18.26 -19.03 3.00
CA PHE A 137 17.44 -18.52 4.10
C PHE A 137 17.58 -19.35 5.37
N LYS A 138 18.45 -20.36 5.36
CA LYS A 138 18.74 -21.17 6.53
C LYS A 138 19.71 -20.40 7.42
N THR A 139 19.24 -19.99 8.60
CA THR A 139 20.13 -19.51 9.65
C THR A 139 20.85 -20.71 10.26
N GLU A 140 22.11 -20.93 9.90
CA GLU A 140 22.95 -21.91 10.58
C GLU A 140 23.12 -21.48 12.04
N GLN A 141 22.52 -22.25 12.95
CA GLN A 141 22.78 -22.08 14.37
C GLN A 141 24.11 -22.77 14.66
N PHE A 142 25.17 -21.98 14.85
CA PHE A 142 26.32 -22.50 15.59
C PHE A 142 25.79 -22.92 16.96
N CYS A 143 25.94 -24.21 17.27
CA CYS A 143 25.50 -24.76 18.54
C CYS A 143 26.03 -23.86 19.67
N PRO A 144 25.21 -23.46 20.67
CA PRO A 144 25.68 -22.71 21.84
C PRO A 144 26.54 -23.57 22.77
N VAL A 145 27.16 -24.62 22.23
CA VAL A 145 28.10 -25.46 22.94
C VAL A 145 29.36 -24.64 23.10
N ASN A 146 29.59 -24.18 24.33
CA ASN A 146 30.87 -23.62 24.71
C ASN A 146 31.93 -24.72 24.45
N PRO A 147 32.89 -24.53 23.52
CA PRO A 147 33.90 -25.54 23.21
C PRO A 147 34.86 -25.78 24.38
N ASN A 148 34.78 -24.97 25.43
CA ASN A 148 35.53 -25.17 26.66
C ASN A 148 34.98 -26.37 27.44
N LEU A 149 35.78 -27.44 27.52
CA LEU A 149 35.48 -28.65 28.32
C LEU A 149 35.41 -28.37 29.82
N ASN A 150 36.06 -27.30 30.31
CA ASN A 150 36.14 -26.93 31.73
C ASN A 150 35.68 -25.48 31.96
N PRO A 151 34.40 -25.15 31.70
CA PRO A 151 33.88 -23.77 31.76
C PRO A 151 33.87 -23.18 33.17
N ASN A 152 33.93 -24.03 34.20
CA ASN A 152 33.97 -23.62 35.60
C ASN A 152 35.39 -23.33 36.12
N VAL A 153 36.43 -23.73 35.37
CA VAL A 153 37.84 -23.62 35.79
C VAL A 153 38.59 -22.59 34.96
N VAL A 154 38.33 -22.57 33.66
CA VAL A 154 38.95 -21.63 32.72
C VAL A 154 37.87 -20.75 32.13
N GLY A 155 38.09 -19.45 32.06
CA GLY A 155 37.18 -18.54 31.38
C GLY A 155 35.93 -18.16 32.20
N PHE A 156 35.83 -18.55 33.48
CA PHE A 156 34.60 -18.39 34.28
C PHE A 156 34.36 -16.97 34.82
N ALA A 157 35.39 -16.13 34.93
CA ALA A 157 35.31 -14.82 35.58
C ALA A 157 34.95 -13.68 34.62
N LEU A 158 34.13 -12.72 35.07
CA LEU A 158 33.77 -11.52 34.30
C LEU A 158 34.92 -10.51 34.20
N PHE A 159 35.71 -10.36 35.27
CA PHE A 159 36.87 -9.48 35.35
C PHE A 159 38.12 -10.30 35.74
N ASN A 160 39.31 -9.86 35.29
CA ASN A 160 40.60 -10.54 35.55
C ASN A 160 40.65 -12.01 35.08
N ASN A 161 40.04 -12.30 33.94
CA ASN A 161 39.93 -13.64 33.37
C ASN A 161 41.20 -14.04 32.56
N SER A 162 42.32 -14.25 33.26
CA SER A 162 43.57 -14.68 32.62
C SER A 162 43.57 -16.19 32.35
N THR A 163 42.99 -16.60 31.22
CA THR A 163 42.91 -18.01 30.82
C THR A 163 44.27 -18.71 30.74
N ARG A 164 45.33 -17.98 30.34
CA ARG A 164 46.72 -18.47 30.32
C ARG A 164 47.25 -18.89 31.70
N SER A 165 46.78 -18.25 32.76
CA SER A 165 47.16 -18.59 34.13
C SER A 165 46.27 -19.72 34.67
N GLN A 166 44.97 -19.64 34.41
CA GLN A 166 43.98 -20.65 34.82
C GLN A 166 44.25 -22.03 34.21
N THR A 167 44.79 -22.12 32.99
CA THR A 167 45.13 -23.40 32.37
C THR A 167 46.29 -24.12 33.05
N LYS A 168 47.15 -23.42 33.81
CA LYS A 168 48.25 -24.04 34.55
C LYS A 168 47.76 -24.95 35.67
N ASP A 169 46.59 -24.66 36.22
CA ASP A 169 45.96 -25.46 37.27
C ASP A 169 45.35 -26.77 36.74
N LEU A 170 45.19 -26.90 35.41
CA LEU A 170 44.67 -28.11 34.76
C LEU A 170 45.71 -29.21 34.54
N THR A 171 47.01 -28.87 34.51
CA THR A 171 48.11 -29.82 34.22
C THR A 171 48.85 -30.25 35.49
N LYS A 172 48.19 -30.96 36.39
CA LYS A 172 48.82 -31.72 37.49
C LYS A 172 48.79 -33.21 37.20
#